data_AF-A0AA39QFN1-F1
#
_entry.id   AF-A0AA39QFN1-F1
#
_cell.length_a   1.000
_cell.length_b   1.000
_cell.length_c   1.000
_cell.angle_alpha   90.00
_cell.angle_beta   90.00
_cell.angle_gamma   90.00
#
_symmetry.space_group_name_H-M   'P 1'
#
loop_
_entity.id
_entity.type
_entity.pdbx_description
1 polymer ?
#
loop_
_entity_poly.entity_id
_entity_poly.type
_entity_poly.pdbx_seq_one_letter_code
_entity_poly.pdbx_strand_id
1 'polypeptide(L)'
;MSTTTESTLSIFAFDKRDILANAIPSLPSLGSTYNILNGLYADAQSCTSLRVVVDWPNSAVPFHNVTFGNKVWGVPDMVNYNSVSRTEFNSTFGNRTEVKPHLKFYIAIVPDDASKKLGAEWPFFSRSVSVDFSQSERNNLVNAFTRVTNEVSLYTLSLPPLPKLQKYLHPAFVQILDSTDPQLISKQYGTHLVSNMIIGGCASFTCTTNVMQYSASNSIKVAVQVSVKAFMARPPNVLIYQRVAVIHGHDVSKH
;
A
#
# COMPACT_ATOMS: atom_id res chain seq x y z
N MET A 1 -43.18 16.00 22.74
CA MET A 1 -42.78 14.91 21.82
C MET A 1 -41.76 15.50 20.87
N SER A 2 -40.48 15.22 21.12
CA SER A 2 -39.36 15.68 20.28
C SER A 2 -38.97 14.54 19.36
N THR A 3 -39.16 14.71 18.06
CA THR A 3 -38.70 13.75 17.05
C THR A 3 -37.27 14.08 16.68
N THR A 4 -36.33 13.33 17.27
CA THR A 4 -34.93 13.31 16.86
C THR A 4 -34.83 12.56 15.53
N THR A 5 -34.57 13.28 14.44
CA THR A 5 -34.19 12.68 13.16
C THR A 5 -32.75 12.18 13.27
N GLU A 6 -32.58 10.87 13.51
CA GLU A 6 -31.33 10.18 13.23
C GLU A 6 -31.12 10.17 11.70
N SER A 7 -30.26 11.07 11.19
CA SER A 7 -29.80 10.99 9.81
C SER A 7 -28.90 9.76 9.69
N THR A 8 -29.44 8.68 9.14
CA THR A 8 -28.68 7.51 8.73
C THR A 8 -27.79 7.93 7.55
N LEU A 9 -26.54 8.33 7.84
CA LEU A 9 -25.51 8.46 6.82
C LEU A 9 -25.28 7.08 6.22
N SER A 10 -25.89 6.81 5.06
CA SER A 10 -25.64 5.61 4.29
C SER A 10 -24.17 5.59 3.88
N ILE A 11 -23.41 4.66 4.46
CA ILE A 11 -22.05 4.36 4.03
C ILE A 11 -22.18 3.80 2.60
N PHE A 12 -21.80 4.60 1.60
CA PHE A 12 -21.76 4.17 0.21
C PHE A 12 -20.72 3.05 0.09
N ALA A 13 -21.19 1.81 0.01
CA ALA A 13 -20.34 0.69 -0.34
C ALA A 13 -20.06 0.77 -1.84
N PHE A 14 -18.81 1.04 -2.20
CA PHE A 14 -18.35 0.89 -3.58
C PHE A 14 -18.66 -0.52 -4.08
N ASP A 15 -19.44 -0.65 -5.16
CA ASP A 15 -19.71 -1.93 -5.78
C ASP A 15 -18.66 -2.20 -6.87
N LYS A 16 -17.97 -3.34 -6.76
CA LYS A 16 -16.99 -3.76 -7.78
C LYS A 16 -17.61 -3.95 -9.16
N ARG A 17 -18.94 -4.07 -9.25
CA ARG A 17 -19.71 -4.16 -10.49
C ARG A 17 -19.77 -2.84 -11.26
N ASP A 18 -19.41 -1.72 -10.64
CA ASP A 18 -19.49 -0.40 -11.26
C ASP A 18 -18.25 -0.04 -12.11
N ILE A 19 -17.26 -0.94 -12.18
CA ILE A 19 -16.10 -0.80 -13.07
C ILE A 19 -16.36 -1.55 -14.38
N LEU A 20 -16.06 -0.91 -15.51
CA LEU A 20 -16.02 -1.56 -16.83
C LEU A 20 -15.31 -2.92 -16.77
N ALA A 21 -15.92 -3.96 -17.32
CA ALA A 21 -15.40 -5.34 -17.27
C ALA A 21 -14.00 -5.51 -17.90
N ASN A 22 -13.56 -4.56 -18.74
CA ASN A 22 -12.25 -4.51 -19.38
C ASN A 22 -11.29 -3.48 -18.75
N ALA A 23 -11.62 -2.91 -17.60
CA ALA A 23 -10.73 -1.97 -16.91
C ALA A 23 -9.41 -2.64 -16.50
N ILE A 24 -8.34 -1.85 -16.51
CA ILE A 24 -7.01 -2.33 -16.13
C ILE A 24 -6.99 -2.95 -14.72
N PRO A 25 -6.25 -4.05 -14.48
CA PRO A 25 -6.18 -4.64 -13.17
C PRO A 25 -5.68 -3.65 -12.11
N SER A 26 -6.21 -3.80 -10.90
CA SER A 26 -5.93 -2.95 -9.73
C SER A 26 -6.48 -1.52 -9.80
N LEU A 27 -7.23 -1.12 -10.84
CA LEU A 27 -7.91 0.18 -10.87
C LEU A 27 -8.73 0.50 -9.60
N PRO A 28 -9.53 -0.43 -9.01
CA PRO A 28 -10.25 -0.11 -7.75
C PRO A 28 -9.34 0.22 -6.56
N SER A 29 -8.09 -0.25 -6.54
CA SER A 29 -7.14 0.12 -5.49
C SER A 29 -6.61 1.55 -5.68
N LEU A 30 -6.57 2.05 -6.91
CA LEU A 30 -6.24 3.44 -7.20
C LEU A 30 -7.40 4.32 -6.71
N GLY A 31 -7.11 5.39 -5.96
CA GLY A 31 -8.17 6.23 -5.41
C GLY A 31 -8.93 5.61 -4.24
N SER A 32 -8.51 4.45 -3.74
CA SER A 32 -8.98 3.90 -2.46
C SER A 32 -8.29 4.57 -1.29
N THR A 33 -9.01 4.75 -0.19
CA THR A 33 -8.34 5.12 1.07
C THR A 33 -7.57 3.95 1.66
N TYR A 34 -6.47 4.27 2.34
CA TYR A 34 -5.50 3.29 2.81
C TYR A 34 -5.29 3.38 4.32
N ASN A 35 -5.33 2.23 4.97
CA ASN A 35 -5.10 2.13 6.39
C ASN A 35 -3.59 2.04 6.71
N ILE A 36 -2.94 3.19 6.83
CA ILE A 36 -1.48 3.24 7.01
C ILE A 36 -1.02 2.85 8.42
N LEU A 37 -1.84 3.03 9.46
CA LEU A 37 -1.39 2.84 10.85
C LEU A 37 -1.45 1.39 11.30
N ASN A 38 -2.50 0.65 10.92
CA ASN A 38 -2.67 -0.75 11.30
C ASN A 38 -2.98 -1.68 10.11
N GLY A 39 -2.76 -1.19 8.88
CA GLY A 39 -2.81 -2.02 7.68
C GLY A 39 -1.52 -2.80 7.44
N LEU A 40 -1.61 -3.66 6.44
CA LEU A 40 -0.48 -4.28 5.76
C LEU A 40 0.19 -3.24 4.83
N TYR A 41 1.45 -3.45 4.51
CA TYR A 41 2.22 -2.66 3.56
C TYR A 41 1.96 -3.11 2.13
N ALA A 42 1.66 -2.16 1.26
CA ALA A 42 1.50 -2.38 -0.18
C ALA A 42 0.49 -3.50 -0.54
N ASP A 43 -0.62 -3.56 0.20
CA ASP A 43 -1.58 -4.67 0.13
C ASP A 43 -3.01 -4.14 -0.05
N ALA A 44 -3.72 -4.70 -1.02
CA ALA A 44 -5.09 -4.35 -1.33
C ALA A 44 -6.07 -4.62 -0.17
N GLN A 45 -5.76 -5.53 0.76
CA GLN A 45 -6.56 -5.75 1.98
C GLN A 45 -6.51 -4.56 2.95
N SER A 46 -5.54 -3.66 2.77
CA SER A 46 -5.42 -2.43 3.55
C SER A 46 -6.04 -1.22 2.84
N CYS A 47 -6.41 -1.39 1.56
CA CYS A 47 -7.39 -0.52 0.93
C CYS A 47 -8.73 -0.82 1.58
N THR A 48 -9.36 0.18 2.17
CA THR A 48 -10.65 -0.03 2.83
C THR A 48 -11.69 -0.21 1.72
N SER A 49 -12.14 -1.44 1.50
CA SER A 49 -13.02 -1.85 0.36
C SER A 49 -14.35 -1.10 0.26
N LEU A 50 -14.67 -0.24 1.24
CA LEU A 50 -15.87 0.57 1.30
C LEU A 50 -15.65 2.04 0.88
N ARG A 51 -14.45 2.42 0.43
CA ARG A 51 -14.04 3.84 0.42
C ARG A 51 -13.14 4.20 -0.77
N VAL A 52 -13.52 3.74 -1.97
CA VAL A 52 -13.00 4.37 -3.19
C VAL A 52 -13.57 5.77 -3.23
N VAL A 53 -12.71 6.79 -3.15
CA VAL A 53 -13.16 8.20 -3.12
C VAL A 53 -13.23 8.80 -4.52
N VAL A 54 -12.70 8.08 -5.52
CA VAL A 54 -12.77 8.44 -6.92
C VAL A 54 -14.02 7.82 -7.54
N ASP A 55 -14.81 8.65 -8.21
CA ASP A 55 -16.04 8.24 -8.85
C ASP A 55 -15.76 7.66 -10.25
N TRP A 56 -15.22 6.44 -10.30
CA TRP A 56 -15.00 5.73 -11.56
C TRP A 56 -16.27 5.51 -12.41
N PRO A 57 -17.45 5.20 -11.83
CA PRO A 57 -18.65 4.84 -12.60
C PRO A 57 -19.48 6.02 -13.12
N ASN A 58 -19.63 7.11 -12.33
CA ASN A 58 -20.43 8.27 -12.77
C ASN A 58 -19.60 9.37 -13.40
N SER A 59 -18.28 9.29 -13.33
CA SER A 59 -17.47 10.23 -14.07
C SER A 59 -17.59 9.89 -15.55
N ALA A 60 -18.03 10.85 -16.36
CA ALA A 60 -17.95 10.83 -17.82
C ALA A 60 -16.48 10.84 -18.30
N VAL A 61 -15.59 10.14 -17.58
CA VAL A 61 -14.17 10.04 -17.85
C VAL A 61 -14.01 9.07 -19.01
N PRO A 62 -13.61 9.55 -20.19
CA PRO A 62 -13.26 8.67 -21.28
C PRO A 62 -12.14 7.71 -20.86
N PHE A 63 -12.19 6.50 -21.41
CA PHE A 63 -11.15 5.51 -21.26
C PHE A 63 -10.37 5.42 -22.56
N HIS A 64 -9.05 5.34 -22.48
CA HIS A 64 -8.19 4.95 -23.59
C HIS A 64 -7.73 3.50 -23.42
N ASN A 65 -7.39 2.89 -24.54
CA ASN A 65 -6.93 1.51 -24.58
C ASN A 65 -5.41 1.45 -24.36
N VAL A 66 -4.99 0.54 -23.50
CA VAL A 66 -3.58 0.14 -23.34
C VAL A 66 -3.44 -1.35 -23.56
N THR A 67 -2.30 -1.79 -24.08
CA THR A 67 -2.03 -3.22 -24.32
C THR A 67 -1.06 -3.74 -23.26
N PHE A 68 -1.46 -4.79 -22.53
CA PHE A 68 -0.64 -5.44 -21.52
C PHE A 68 -1.00 -6.93 -21.39
N GLY A 69 0.01 -7.81 -21.37
CA GLY A 69 -0.19 -9.25 -21.20
C GLY A 69 -1.03 -9.88 -22.32
N ASN A 70 -0.80 -9.48 -23.57
CA ASN A 70 -1.57 -9.89 -24.75
C ASN A 70 -3.09 -9.59 -24.67
N LYS A 71 -3.49 -8.66 -23.81
CA LYS A 71 -4.86 -8.18 -23.66
C LYS A 71 -4.92 -6.66 -23.79
N VAL A 72 -6.05 -6.16 -24.24
CA VAL A 72 -6.36 -4.72 -24.27
C VAL A 72 -7.17 -4.38 -23.03
N TRP A 73 -6.74 -3.34 -22.32
CA TRP A 73 -7.35 -2.86 -21.09
C TRP A 73 -7.77 -1.41 -21.24
N GLY A 74 -8.90 -1.05 -20.63
CA GLY A 74 -9.32 0.33 -20.50
C GLY A 74 -8.64 1.01 -19.32
N VAL A 75 -8.07 2.18 -19.55
CA VAL A 75 -7.53 3.08 -18.51
C VAL A 75 -8.26 4.41 -18.60
N PRO A 76 -8.79 4.96 -17.49
CA PRO A 76 -9.40 6.29 -17.48
C PRO A 76 -8.38 7.36 -17.91
N ASP A 77 -8.75 8.31 -18.77
CA ASP A 77 -7.84 9.31 -19.34
C ASP A 77 -7.15 10.21 -18.31
N MET A 78 -7.74 10.34 -17.12
CA MET A 78 -7.10 11.08 -16.02
C MET A 78 -5.97 10.32 -15.32
N VAL A 79 -5.90 8.99 -15.49
CA VAL A 79 -4.91 8.13 -14.84
C VAL A 79 -3.68 8.07 -15.74
N ASN A 80 -2.52 8.41 -15.19
CA ASN A 80 -1.28 8.20 -15.93
C ASN A 80 -0.90 6.73 -15.83
N TYR A 81 -0.88 6.06 -16.96
CA TYR A 81 -0.36 4.71 -17.13
C TYR A 81 1.08 4.79 -17.68
N ASN A 82 2.00 4.09 -17.03
CA ASN A 82 3.33 3.86 -17.60
C ASN A 82 3.64 2.37 -17.57
N SER A 83 3.94 1.79 -18.73
CA SER A 83 4.46 0.43 -18.78
C SER A 83 5.87 0.41 -18.20
N VAL A 84 6.13 -0.54 -17.30
CA VAL A 84 7.44 -0.71 -16.67
C VAL A 84 7.70 -2.21 -16.66
N SER A 85 8.74 -2.67 -17.35
CA SER A 85 9.17 -4.06 -17.22
C SER A 85 10.50 -4.09 -16.48
N ARG A 86 10.44 -4.41 -15.18
CA ARG A 86 11.63 -4.43 -14.34
C ARG A 86 11.51 -5.46 -13.24
N THR A 87 12.58 -6.19 -13.01
CA THR A 87 12.73 -7.09 -11.87
C THR A 87 13.80 -6.53 -10.93
N GLU A 88 13.46 -6.34 -9.67
CA GLU A 88 14.35 -5.84 -8.63
C GLU A 88 14.46 -6.84 -7.49
N PHE A 89 15.69 -7.00 -7.00
CA PHE A 89 15.97 -7.85 -5.84
C PHE A 89 16.52 -6.99 -4.72
N ASN A 90 15.67 -6.68 -3.74
CA ASN A 90 15.96 -5.75 -2.67
C ASN A 90 16.13 -6.50 -1.34
N SER A 91 17.04 -5.99 -0.49
CA SER A 91 17.25 -6.54 0.84
C SER A 91 17.45 -5.41 1.84
N THR A 92 16.59 -5.43 2.86
CA THR A 92 16.63 -4.49 3.97
C THR A 92 16.97 -5.27 5.24
N PHE A 93 17.82 -4.68 6.08
CA PHE A 93 18.34 -5.29 7.28
C PHE A 93 18.10 -4.36 8.48
N GLY A 94 17.55 -4.92 9.55
CA GLY A 94 17.38 -4.24 10.83
C GLY A 94 18.31 -4.85 11.89
N ASN A 95 19.18 -4.01 12.47
CA ASN A 95 20.16 -4.43 13.47
C ASN A 95 19.56 -4.39 14.88
N ARG A 96 19.94 -5.32 15.76
CA ARG A 96 19.48 -5.36 17.16
C ARG A 96 19.73 -4.07 17.95
N THR A 97 20.74 -3.28 17.58
CA THR A 97 21.11 -2.03 18.26
C THR A 97 20.16 -0.88 17.92
N GLU A 98 19.26 -1.09 16.96
CA GLU A 98 18.33 -0.06 16.50
C GLU A 98 17.03 -0.12 17.31
N VAL A 99 16.36 1.02 17.44
CA VAL A 99 15.03 1.05 18.04
C VAL A 99 14.05 0.42 17.04
N LYS A 100 13.38 -0.67 17.45
CA LYS A 100 12.37 -1.40 16.66
C LYS A 100 12.85 -1.76 15.24
N PRO A 101 13.92 -2.58 15.10
CA PRO A 101 14.55 -2.88 13.80
C PRO A 101 13.60 -3.52 12.78
N HIS A 102 12.58 -4.24 13.26
CA HIS A 102 11.54 -4.85 12.43
C HIS A 102 10.61 -3.84 11.74
N LEU A 103 10.59 -2.56 12.17
CA LEU A 103 9.77 -1.52 11.55
C LEU A 103 10.45 -0.85 10.34
N LYS A 104 11.77 -0.93 10.23
CA LYS A 104 12.54 -0.27 9.15
C LYS A 104 12.07 -0.66 7.75
N PHE A 105 11.56 -1.87 7.59
CA PHE A 105 11.10 -2.41 6.31
C PHE A 105 9.92 -1.67 5.71
N TYR A 106 9.17 -0.93 6.53
CA TYR A 106 7.88 -0.35 6.17
C TYR A 106 7.87 1.18 6.27
N ILE A 107 8.73 1.74 7.12
CA ILE A 107 8.78 3.19 7.35
C ILE A 107 9.50 3.92 6.20
N ALA A 108 10.46 3.28 5.52
CA ALA A 108 11.28 3.92 4.48
C ALA A 108 10.49 4.41 3.24
N ILE A 109 9.22 4.04 3.11
CA ILE A 109 8.36 4.37 1.95
C ILE A 109 7.38 5.50 2.27
N VAL A 110 7.22 5.88 3.54
CA VAL A 110 6.46 7.08 3.89
C VAL A 110 7.31 8.29 3.51
N PRO A 111 6.84 9.20 2.62
CA PRO A 111 7.62 10.35 2.23
C PRO A 111 8.12 11.11 3.45
N ASP A 112 9.39 11.52 3.43
CA ASP A 112 10.04 12.31 4.48
C ASP A 112 9.18 13.49 4.96
N ASP A 113 8.43 14.09 4.04
CA ASP A 113 7.50 15.17 4.33
C ASP A 113 6.31 14.74 5.21
N ALA A 114 5.75 13.56 5.01
CA ALA A 114 4.65 13.05 5.81
C ALA A 114 5.13 12.63 7.21
N SER A 115 6.29 11.98 7.32
CA SER A 115 6.88 11.61 8.62
C SER A 115 7.35 12.83 9.42
N LYS A 116 7.99 13.82 8.78
CA LYS A 116 8.45 15.07 9.43
C LYS A 116 7.31 16.00 9.80
N LYS A 117 6.27 16.16 8.96
CA LYS A 117 5.11 17.02 9.26
C LYS A 117 4.24 16.48 10.39
N LEU A 118 4.25 15.16 10.62
CA LEU A 118 3.50 14.52 11.70
C LEU A 118 4.22 14.54 13.06
N GLY A 119 5.46 15.03 13.14
CA GLY A 119 6.17 15.34 14.38
C GLY A 119 6.41 14.18 15.36
N ALA A 120 6.12 12.94 14.99
CA ALA A 120 6.21 11.76 15.84
C ALA A 120 6.58 10.49 15.05
N GLU A 121 7.20 9.53 15.73
CA GLU A 121 7.42 8.19 15.18
C GLU A 121 6.10 7.40 15.20
N TRP A 122 5.46 7.30 14.04
CA TRP A 122 4.22 6.53 13.88
C TRP A 122 4.51 5.07 13.54
N PRO A 123 3.77 4.10 14.12
CA PRO A 123 3.94 2.68 13.83
C PRO A 123 3.27 2.29 12.50
N PHE A 124 3.68 2.93 11.41
CA PHE A 124 3.11 2.66 10.08
C PHE A 124 3.24 1.18 9.72
N PHE A 125 2.17 0.63 9.15
CA PHE A 125 2.04 -0.74 8.68
C PHE A 125 2.27 -1.80 9.77
N SER A 126 1.87 -1.50 11.00
CA SER A 126 2.08 -2.38 12.17
C SER A 126 1.49 -3.80 12.01
N ARG A 127 0.46 -4.00 11.19
CA ARG A 127 -0.07 -5.34 10.90
C ARG A 127 0.86 -6.15 10.01
N SER A 128 1.56 -5.51 9.06
CA SER A 128 2.56 -6.21 8.25
C SER A 128 3.70 -6.76 9.08
N VAL A 129 4.13 -6.02 10.09
CA VAL A 129 5.12 -6.49 11.07
C VAL A 129 4.66 -7.76 11.77
N SER A 130 3.38 -7.83 12.12
CA SER A 130 2.80 -8.96 12.85
C SER A 130 2.56 -10.17 11.96
N VAL A 131 2.38 -9.97 10.65
CA VAL A 131 2.34 -11.04 9.64
C VAL A 131 3.74 -11.59 9.39
N ASP A 132 4.74 -10.71 9.29
CA ASP A 132 6.10 -11.09 8.91
C ASP A 132 6.92 -11.65 10.08
N PHE A 133 6.60 -11.27 11.32
CA PHE A 133 7.34 -11.67 12.53
C PHE A 133 6.40 -11.93 13.71
N SER A 134 6.58 -13.08 14.36
CA SER A 134 5.84 -13.41 15.58
C SER A 134 6.19 -12.48 16.74
N GLN A 135 5.31 -12.41 17.74
CA GLN A 135 5.54 -11.58 18.93
C GLN A 135 6.80 -12.03 19.71
N SER A 136 7.05 -13.34 19.81
CA SER A 136 8.22 -13.89 20.50
C SER A 136 9.52 -13.51 19.79
N GLU A 137 9.54 -13.56 18.45
CA GLU A 137 10.68 -13.11 17.66
C GLU A 137 10.95 -11.62 17.84
N ARG A 138 9.90 -10.78 17.84
CA ARG A 138 10.00 -9.33 18.01
C ARG A 138 10.46 -8.90 19.40
N ASN A 139 10.10 -9.66 20.43
CA ASN A 139 10.48 -9.37 21.82
C ASN A 139 11.89 -9.86 22.16
N ASN A 140 12.51 -10.67 21.31
CA ASN A 140 13.83 -11.21 21.57
C ASN A 140 14.94 -10.25 21.09
N LEU A 141 15.66 -9.68 22.05
CA LEU A 141 16.70 -8.66 21.83
C LEU A 141 17.96 -9.18 21.13
N VAL A 142 18.15 -10.51 21.04
CA VAL A 142 19.28 -11.09 20.30
C VAL A 142 18.99 -11.32 18.82
N ASN A 143 17.78 -11.02 18.37
CA ASN A 143 17.39 -11.21 16.98
C ASN A 143 17.79 -10.02 16.10
N ALA A 144 18.38 -10.33 14.95
CA ALA A 144 18.41 -9.45 13.79
C ALA A 144 17.28 -9.81 12.83
N PHE A 145 16.76 -8.81 12.13
CA PHE A 145 15.62 -8.98 11.22
C PHE A 145 16.08 -8.67 9.79
N THR A 146 15.70 -9.52 8.85
CA THR A 146 15.97 -9.29 7.43
C THR A 146 14.69 -9.48 6.64
N ARG A 147 14.47 -8.60 5.65
CA ARG A 147 13.43 -8.76 4.63
C ARG A 147 14.11 -8.72 3.27
N VAL A 148 13.84 -9.74 2.46
CA VAL A 148 14.30 -9.84 1.09
C VAL A 148 13.07 -9.86 0.18
N THR A 149 13.04 -8.98 -0.82
CA THR A 149 11.97 -8.94 -1.81
C THR A 149 12.52 -9.18 -3.20
N ASN A 150 11.78 -9.96 -3.99
CA ASN A 150 11.95 -10.05 -5.43
C ASN A 150 10.69 -9.48 -6.06
N GLU A 151 10.80 -8.30 -6.64
CA GLU A 151 9.70 -7.50 -7.17
C GLU A 151 9.76 -7.52 -8.69
N VAL A 152 8.69 -7.96 -9.32
CA VAL A 152 8.49 -7.89 -10.77
C VAL A 152 7.45 -6.80 -11.01
N SER A 153 7.92 -5.65 -11.47
CA SER A 153 7.07 -4.52 -11.87
C SER A 153 6.63 -4.68 -13.32
N LEU A 154 5.36 -4.43 -13.59
CA LEU A 154 4.72 -4.60 -14.91
C LEU A 154 4.21 -3.26 -15.47
N TYR A 155 3.67 -2.40 -14.62
CA TYR A 155 3.27 -1.04 -14.95
C TYR A 155 3.03 -0.22 -13.68
N THR A 156 2.90 1.08 -13.85
CA THR A 156 2.49 2.00 -12.78
C THR A 156 1.20 2.70 -13.15
N LEU A 157 0.38 2.98 -12.15
CA LEU A 157 -0.80 3.84 -12.26
C LEU A 157 -0.65 5.01 -11.29
N SER A 158 -0.97 6.22 -11.75
CA SER A 158 -1.04 7.39 -10.87
C SER A 158 -2.24 8.28 -11.15
N LEU A 159 -2.80 8.82 -10.08
CA LEU A 159 -3.81 9.86 -10.12
C LEU A 159 -3.17 11.21 -10.49
N PRO A 160 -3.95 12.13 -11.07
CA PRO A 160 -3.47 13.48 -11.31
C PRO A 160 -3.26 14.21 -9.97
N PRO A 161 -2.51 15.33 -9.95
CA PRO A 161 -2.37 16.17 -8.77
C PRO A 161 -3.72 16.62 -8.19
N LEU A 162 -3.77 16.86 -6.87
CA LEU A 162 -4.99 17.12 -6.11
C LEU A 162 -5.95 18.16 -6.75
N PRO A 163 -5.48 19.33 -7.28
CA PRO A 163 -6.39 20.31 -7.90
C PRO A 163 -7.15 19.75 -9.11
N LYS A 164 -6.55 18.81 -9.85
CA LYS A 164 -7.21 18.13 -10.98
C LYS A 164 -8.01 16.92 -10.53
N LEU A 165 -7.67 16.31 -9.41
CA LEU A 165 -8.35 15.14 -8.86
C LEU A 165 -9.73 15.50 -8.27
N GLN A 166 -9.86 16.70 -7.68
CA GLN A 166 -11.09 17.13 -6.99
C GLN A 166 -12.37 16.98 -7.81
N LYS A 167 -12.31 17.25 -9.13
CA LYS A 167 -13.47 17.12 -10.04
C LYS A 167 -13.91 15.67 -10.32
N TYR A 168 -13.14 14.69 -9.85
CA TYR A 168 -13.40 13.26 -10.02
C TYR A 168 -13.69 12.56 -8.68
N LEU A 169 -13.75 13.32 -7.58
CA LEU A 169 -14.09 12.77 -6.29
C LEU A 169 -15.60 12.51 -6.20
N HIS A 170 -15.96 11.45 -5.48
CA HIS A 170 -17.35 11.14 -5.19
C HIS A 170 -17.99 12.30 -4.41
N PRO A 171 -19.18 12.80 -4.79
CA PRO A 171 -19.80 13.95 -4.13
C PRO A 171 -19.96 13.80 -2.61
N ALA A 172 -20.30 12.59 -2.14
CA ALA A 172 -20.40 12.31 -0.70
C ALA A 172 -19.06 12.45 0.04
N PHE A 173 -17.94 12.15 -0.62
CA PHE A 173 -16.61 12.36 -0.03
C PHE A 173 -16.27 13.85 0.03
N VAL A 174 -16.59 14.61 -1.02
CA VAL A 174 -16.42 16.08 -1.03
C VAL A 174 -17.21 16.72 0.11
N GLN A 175 -18.49 16.36 0.28
CA GLN A 175 -19.32 16.87 1.37
C GLN A 175 -18.75 16.59 2.76
N ILE A 176 -18.08 15.45 2.95
CA ILE A 176 -17.45 15.08 4.21
C ILE A 176 -16.13 15.82 4.42
N LEU A 177 -15.37 16.10 3.36
CA LEU A 177 -14.23 17.00 3.45
C LEU A 177 -14.66 18.42 3.87
N ASP A 178 -15.82 18.87 3.39
CA ASP A 178 -16.41 20.17 3.79
C ASP A 178 -16.97 20.16 5.23
N SER A 179 -17.21 18.99 5.84
CA SER A 179 -17.89 18.86 7.13
C SER A 179 -17.05 19.28 8.35
N THR A 180 -15.80 19.72 8.15
CA THR A 180 -14.90 20.34 9.14
C THR A 180 -14.60 19.53 10.43
N ASP A 181 -14.93 18.24 10.50
CA ASP A 181 -14.57 17.34 11.61
C ASP A 181 -13.47 16.36 11.16
N PRO A 182 -12.19 16.64 11.48
CA PRO A 182 -11.07 15.77 11.12
C PRO A 182 -11.14 14.38 11.77
N GLN A 183 -11.80 14.24 12.93
CA GLN A 183 -11.96 12.93 13.58
C GLN A 183 -12.97 12.07 12.82
N LEU A 184 -14.06 12.69 12.34
CA LEU A 184 -15.03 12.01 11.50
C LEU A 184 -14.40 11.58 10.17
N ILE A 185 -13.67 12.47 9.50
CA ILE A 185 -12.96 12.15 8.24
C ILE A 185 -11.95 11.03 8.46
N SER A 186 -11.11 11.12 9.50
CA SER A 186 -10.10 10.08 9.76
C SER A 186 -10.72 8.72 10.15
N LYS A 187 -11.83 8.71 10.88
CA LYS A 187 -12.57 7.47 11.21
C LYS A 187 -13.32 6.90 9.98
N GLN A 188 -13.90 7.78 9.15
CA GLN A 188 -14.74 7.40 8.02
C GLN A 188 -14.02 7.29 6.68
N TYR A 189 -12.79 7.78 6.55
CA TYR A 189 -11.99 7.65 5.33
C TYR A 189 -10.56 7.24 5.61
N GLY A 190 -10.08 7.33 6.85
CA GLY A 190 -8.65 7.22 7.12
C GLY A 190 -7.95 8.52 6.76
N THR A 191 -6.63 8.50 6.86
CA THR A 191 -5.81 9.71 6.68
C THR A 191 -5.07 9.75 5.34
N HIS A 192 -5.12 8.66 4.56
CA HIS A 192 -4.31 8.50 3.36
C HIS A 192 -5.11 7.92 2.20
N LEU A 193 -4.74 8.32 0.99
CA LEU A 193 -5.27 7.88 -0.30
C LEU A 193 -4.17 7.18 -1.09
N VAL A 194 -4.53 6.11 -1.80
CA VAL A 194 -3.63 5.50 -2.80
C VAL A 194 -3.65 6.34 -4.08
N SER A 195 -2.69 7.25 -4.20
CA SER A 195 -2.52 8.14 -5.35
C SER A 195 -1.66 7.55 -6.45
N ASN A 196 -0.78 6.61 -6.11
CA ASN A 196 0.22 6.03 -6.99
C ASN A 196 0.37 4.55 -6.65
N MET A 197 0.62 3.71 -7.64
CA MET A 197 0.81 2.28 -7.47
C MET A 197 1.81 1.75 -8.49
N ILE A 198 2.69 0.85 -8.04
CA ILE A 198 3.39 -0.09 -8.91
C ILE A 198 2.58 -1.38 -8.90
N ILE A 199 2.28 -1.90 -10.08
CA ILE A 199 1.51 -3.13 -10.25
C ILE A 199 2.44 -4.21 -10.79
N GLY A 200 2.35 -5.39 -10.18
CA GLY A 200 3.09 -6.56 -10.58
C GLY A 200 3.01 -7.68 -9.55
N GLY A 201 4.09 -8.43 -9.40
CA GLY A 201 4.21 -9.52 -8.43
C GLY A 201 5.38 -9.29 -7.48
N CYS A 202 5.25 -9.75 -6.24
CA CYS A 202 6.35 -9.70 -5.29
C CYS A 202 6.41 -10.98 -4.46
N ALA A 203 7.59 -11.61 -4.45
CA ALA A 203 7.93 -12.61 -3.46
C ALA A 203 8.69 -11.95 -2.32
N SER A 204 8.31 -12.24 -1.08
CA SER A 204 8.85 -11.60 0.12
C SER A 204 9.23 -12.67 1.12
N PHE A 205 10.47 -12.59 1.59
CA PHE A 205 11.06 -13.52 2.52
C PHE A 205 11.48 -12.73 3.75
N THR A 206 10.93 -13.08 4.91
CA THR A 206 11.34 -12.53 6.19
C THR A 206 12.09 -13.57 6.99
N CYS A 207 13.17 -13.13 7.61
CA CYS A 207 14.05 -13.98 8.38
C CYS A 207 14.39 -13.30 9.69
N THR A 208 14.26 -14.05 10.77
CA THR A 208 14.75 -13.70 12.10
C THR A 208 16.02 -14.51 12.36
N THR A 209 17.11 -13.86 12.75
CA THR A 209 18.40 -14.54 12.99
C THR A 209 18.91 -14.21 14.39
N ASN A 210 19.14 -15.24 15.20
CA ASN A 210 19.79 -15.08 16.50
C ASN A 210 21.28 -14.74 16.29
N VAL A 211 21.66 -13.50 16.58
CA VAL A 211 23.02 -13.03 16.29
C VAL A 211 24.08 -13.65 17.20
N MET A 212 23.68 -14.20 18.36
CA MET A 212 24.61 -14.87 19.28
C MET A 212 24.98 -16.27 18.80
N GLN A 213 24.17 -16.87 17.93
CA GLN A 213 24.38 -18.20 17.37
C GLN A 213 24.91 -18.16 15.92
N TYR A 214 24.88 -16.98 15.30
CA TYR A 214 25.38 -16.80 13.94
C TYR A 214 26.92 -16.71 13.94
N SER A 215 27.58 -17.70 13.32
CA SER A 215 29.04 -17.85 13.35
C SER A 215 29.74 -17.66 12.00
N ALA A 216 28.99 -17.43 10.91
CA ALA A 216 29.58 -17.26 9.59
C ALA A 216 30.29 -15.89 9.46
N SER A 217 31.35 -15.86 8.65
CA SER A 217 32.16 -14.66 8.43
C SER A 217 31.46 -13.56 7.63
N ASN A 218 30.48 -13.94 6.79
CA ASN A 218 29.67 -13.01 6.02
C ASN A 218 28.66 -12.28 6.92
N SER A 219 28.28 -11.05 6.57
CA SER A 219 27.18 -10.38 7.29
C SER A 219 25.86 -11.15 7.14
N ILE A 220 25.00 -11.10 8.18
CA ILE A 220 23.68 -11.75 8.18
C ILE A 220 22.87 -11.32 6.94
N LYS A 221 22.90 -10.02 6.60
CA LYS A 221 22.25 -9.48 5.39
C LYS A 221 22.66 -10.25 4.14
N VAL A 222 23.97 -10.39 3.91
CA VAL A 222 24.51 -11.08 2.72
C VAL A 222 24.16 -12.56 2.74
N ALA A 223 24.31 -13.23 3.88
CA ALA A 223 24.00 -14.66 4.00
C ALA A 223 22.51 -14.95 3.71
N VAL A 224 21.59 -14.16 4.24
CA VAL A 224 20.15 -14.29 3.97
C VAL A 224 19.85 -13.98 2.50
N GLN A 225 20.43 -12.92 1.94
CA GLN A 225 20.24 -12.56 0.53
C GLN A 225 20.64 -13.69 -0.42
N VAL A 226 21.81 -14.30 -0.19
CA VAL A 226 22.31 -15.44 -0.98
C VAL A 226 21.42 -16.66 -0.78
N SER A 227 21.00 -16.94 0.45
CA SER A 227 20.12 -18.08 0.76
C SER A 227 18.78 -17.98 0.03
N VAL A 228 18.16 -16.79 0.02
CA VAL A 228 16.90 -16.56 -0.71
C VAL A 228 17.11 -16.68 -2.21
N LYS A 229 18.17 -16.11 -2.77
CA LYS A 229 18.49 -16.27 -4.21
C LYS A 229 18.66 -17.74 -4.59
N ALA A 230 19.39 -18.50 -3.77
CA ALA A 230 19.60 -19.93 -3.99
C ALA A 230 18.29 -20.73 -3.89
N PHE A 231 17.42 -20.38 -2.94
CA PHE A 231 16.09 -20.99 -2.81
C PHE A 231 15.23 -20.72 -4.04
N MET A 232 15.19 -19.47 -4.52
CA MET A 232 14.39 -19.07 -5.69
C MET A 232 14.94 -19.60 -7.02
N ALA A 233 16.25 -19.88 -7.10
CA ALA A 233 16.88 -20.44 -8.29
C ALA A 233 16.54 -21.93 -8.52
N ARG A 234 15.99 -22.61 -7.51
CA ARG A 234 15.41 -23.94 -7.67
C ARG A 234 13.96 -23.75 -8.14
N PRO A 235 13.48 -24.43 -9.19
CA PRO A 235 12.13 -24.21 -9.71
C PRO A 235 11.10 -24.47 -8.60
N PRO A 236 10.36 -23.46 -8.12
CA PRO A 236 9.40 -23.68 -7.05
C PRO A 236 7.97 -23.50 -7.59
N ASN A 237 7.12 -24.48 -7.29
CA ASN A 237 5.67 -24.28 -7.22
C ASN A 237 5.38 -23.31 -6.07
N VAL A 238 5.50 -21.99 -6.27
CA VAL A 238 5.23 -20.98 -5.23
C VAL A 238 4.21 -19.96 -5.72
N LEU A 239 3.21 -19.73 -4.86
CA LEU A 239 2.09 -18.82 -5.05
C LEU A 239 2.57 -17.37 -5.23
N ILE A 240 2.16 -16.76 -6.33
CA ILE A 240 2.39 -15.35 -6.66
C ILE A 240 1.35 -14.51 -5.90
N TYR A 241 1.80 -13.66 -4.98
CA TYR A 241 0.96 -12.61 -4.41
C TYR A 241 1.08 -11.33 -5.25
N GLN A 242 -0.06 -10.80 -5.67
CA GLN A 242 -0.17 -9.47 -6.27
C GLN A 242 0.12 -8.44 -5.18
N ARG A 243 1.18 -7.64 -5.35
CA ARG A 243 1.50 -6.52 -4.44
C ARG A 243 1.28 -5.19 -5.16
N VAL A 244 0.79 -4.22 -4.41
CA VAL A 244 0.36 -2.91 -4.89
C VAL A 244 1.01 -1.84 -4.01
N ALA A 245 2.03 -1.11 -4.47
CA ALA A 245 2.27 0.29 -4.01
C ALA A 245 3.53 0.94 -4.60
N VAL A 246 3.41 2.25 -4.86
CA VAL A 246 4.23 3.29 -4.21
C VAL A 246 3.23 4.34 -3.70
N ILE A 247 3.01 4.44 -2.39
CA ILE A 247 2.03 5.36 -1.81
C ILE A 247 2.68 6.75 -1.65
N HIS A 248 2.32 7.72 -2.49
CA HIS A 248 2.55 9.14 -2.18
C HIS A 248 1.34 9.65 -1.41
N GLY A 249 1.43 9.63 -0.09
CA GLY A 249 0.39 10.15 0.79
C GLY A 249 0.30 11.68 0.66
N HIS A 250 -0.85 12.18 0.20
CA HIS A 250 -1.24 13.57 0.43
C HIS A 250 -2.09 13.59 1.69
N ASP A 251 -1.72 14.43 2.66
CA ASP A 251 -2.49 14.64 3.88
C ASP A 251 -3.83 15.29 3.53
N VAL A 252 -4.93 14.58 3.83
CA VAL A 252 -6.31 15.04 3.60
C VAL A 252 -6.85 15.89 4.75
N SER A 253 -6.12 16.01 5.87
CA SER A 253 -6.56 16.77 7.06
C SER A 253 -6.23 18.27 7.02
N LYS A 254 -5.69 18.78 5.91
CA LYS A 254 -5.28 20.18 5.74
C LYS A 254 -6.24 21.03 4.90
N HIS A 255 -7.51 20.64 4.85
CA HIS A 255 -8.58 21.43 4.26
C HIS A 255 -9.63 21.73 5.31
#